data_AF-A0A8J6Q3D2-F1
#
_entry.id   AF-A0A8J6Q3D2-F1
#
_cell.length_a   1.000
_cell.length_b   1.000
_cell.length_c   1.000
_cell.angle_alpha   90.00
_cell.angle_beta   90.00
_cell.angle_gamma   90.00
#
_symmetry.space_group_name_H-M   'P 1'
#
loop_
_entity.id
_entity.type
_entity.pdbx_description
1 polymer ?
#
loop_
_entity_poly.entity_id
_entity_poly.type
_entity_poly.pdbx_seq_one_letter_code
_entity_poly.pdbx_strand_id
1 'polypeptide(L)'
;MEASGYIGVCAESNTRAALWDAMKRKETYATTGSRMTVLFFGGFNYAACDFNDPNYIVKGYNKGVPMRGDISNDPEGKAPTFLISALKDPTSGNLDRIQVVKG
;
A
#
# COMPACT_ATOMS: atom_id res chain seq x y z
N MET A 1 -8.47 -13.49 26.29
CA MET A 1 -7.82 -13.63 24.98
C MET A 1 -7.81 -12.24 24.38
N GLU A 2 -6.77 -11.46 24.66
CA GLU A 2 -6.66 -10.06 24.20
C GLU A 2 -6.34 -10.07 22.70
N ALA A 3 -7.15 -9.40 21.89
CA ALA A 3 -6.87 -9.20 20.47
C ALA A 3 -5.77 -8.12 20.34
N SER A 4 -4.49 -8.53 20.41
CA SER A 4 -3.33 -7.64 20.23
C SER A 4 -3.05 -7.37 18.74
N GLY A 5 -4.06 -6.89 18.03
CA GLY A 5 -3.93 -6.46 16.63
C GLY A 5 -3.50 -5.01 16.52
N TYR A 6 -2.53 -4.72 15.66
CA TYR A 6 -2.21 -3.35 15.22
C TYR A 6 -2.93 -3.02 13.92
N ILE A 7 -3.30 -1.75 13.76
CA ILE A 7 -3.83 -1.20 12.52
C ILE A 7 -2.82 -0.20 11.98
N GLY A 8 -2.36 -0.43 10.76
CA GLY A 8 -1.63 0.55 9.98
C GLY A 8 -2.61 1.41 9.19
N VAL A 9 -2.42 2.74 9.26
CA VAL A 9 -3.18 3.71 8.46
C VAL A 9 -2.19 4.47 7.59
N CYS A 10 -2.35 4.39 6.27
CA CYS A 10 -1.51 5.14 5.33
C CYS A 10 -2.09 6.54 5.15
N ALA A 11 -1.55 7.50 5.90
CA ALA A 11 -1.93 8.89 5.86
C ALA A 11 -0.74 9.78 5.47
N GLU A 12 -1.04 10.91 4.83
CA GLU A 12 -0.04 11.91 4.45
C GLU A 12 0.65 12.56 5.66
N SER A 13 -0.06 12.66 6.79
CA SER A 13 0.46 13.23 8.03
C SER A 13 -0.15 12.59 9.27
N ASN A 14 0.54 12.73 10.40
CA ASN A 14 0.04 12.31 11.72
C ASN A 14 -0.90 13.37 12.32
N THR A 15 -1.93 13.74 11.58
CA THR A 15 -3.00 14.65 12.05
C THR A 15 -4.32 13.89 12.06
N ARG A 16 -5.21 14.22 13.01
CA ARG A 16 -6.52 13.54 13.13
C ARG A 16 -7.31 13.58 11.82
N ALA A 17 -7.28 14.70 11.12
CA ALA A 17 -7.96 14.87 9.84
C ALA A 17 -7.39 13.92 8.77
N ALA A 18 -6.06 13.93 8.57
CA ALA A 18 -5.43 13.07 7.58
C ALA A 18 -5.62 11.57 7.87
N LEU A 19 -5.58 11.17 9.14
CA LEU A 19 -5.88 9.79 9.56
C LEU A 19 -7.34 9.41 9.26
N TRP A 20 -8.29 10.32 9.51
CA TRP A 20 -9.71 10.08 9.22
C TRP A 20 -9.97 9.94 7.72
N ASP A 21 -9.35 10.80 6.91
CA ASP A 21 -9.49 10.73 5.45
C ASP A 21 -8.88 9.46 4.87
N ALA A 22 -7.71 9.05 5.37
CA ALA A 22 -7.09 7.77 5.00
C ALA A 22 -7.97 6.56 5.37
N MET A 23 -8.56 6.56 6.57
CA MET A 23 -9.52 5.53 6.99
C MET A 23 -10.76 5.51 6.09
N LYS A 24 -11.27 6.69 5.69
CA LYS A 24 -12.42 6.80 4.78
C LYS A 24 -12.10 6.26 3.38
N ARG A 25 -10.87 6.47 2.89
CA ARG A 25 -10.36 5.86 1.64
C ARG A 25 -10.02 4.38 1.78
N LYS A 26 -10.12 3.82 3.00
CA LYS A 26 -9.82 2.42 3.34
C LYS A 26 -8.36 2.02 3.07
N GLU A 27 -7.45 2.99 3.13
CA GLU A 27 -6.00 2.78 3.05
C GLU A 27 -5.46 2.32 4.40
N THR A 28 -5.95 1.16 4.84
CA THR A 28 -5.68 0.59 6.16
C THR A 28 -5.41 -0.90 6.06
N TYR A 29 -4.54 -1.41 6.93
CA TYR A 29 -4.30 -2.84 7.08
C TYR A 29 -4.21 -3.20 8.56
N ALA A 30 -4.45 -4.46 8.87
CA ALA A 30 -4.32 -4.99 10.22
C ALA A 30 -3.26 -6.09 10.24
N THR A 31 -2.49 -6.13 11.32
CA THR A 31 -1.50 -7.17 11.60
C THR A 31 -1.61 -7.58 13.06
N THR A 32 -1.54 -8.88 13.34
CA THR A 32 -1.53 -9.42 14.72
C THR A 32 -0.12 -9.72 15.22
N GLY A 33 0.91 -9.30 14.47
CA GLY A 33 2.32 -9.56 14.78
C GLY A 33 3.22 -8.37 14.40
N SER A 34 4.18 -8.61 13.51
CA SER A 34 5.20 -7.63 13.11
C SER A 34 4.59 -6.31 12.59
N ARG A 35 5.17 -5.19 13.03
CA ARG A 35 4.83 -3.81 12.68
C ARG A 35 5.47 -3.40 11.35
N MET A 36 5.16 -4.13 10.29
CA MET A 36 5.62 -3.82 8.94
C MET A 36 4.86 -2.62 8.38
N THR A 37 5.54 -1.81 7.57
CA THR A 37 4.90 -0.73 6.80
C THR A 37 4.70 -1.20 5.37
N VAL A 38 3.46 -1.20 4.88
CA VAL A 38 3.13 -1.64 3.52
C VAL A 38 2.39 -0.54 2.77
N LEU A 39 2.87 -0.27 1.56
CA LEU A 39 2.20 0.56 0.56
C LEU A 39 1.97 -0.29 -0.69
N PHE A 40 0.75 -0.27 -1.21
CA PHE A 40 0.37 -1.02 -2.39
C PHE A 40 -0.44 -0.11 -3.30
N PHE A 41 -0.02 -0.04 -4.55
CA PHE A 41 -0.71 0.68 -5.60
C PHE A 41 -0.92 -0.22 -6.82
N GLY A 42 -2.05 -0.05 -7.50
CA GLY A 42 -2.36 -0.75 -8.74
C GLY A 42 -2.79 0.21 -9.85
N GLY A 43 -2.30 -0.04 -11.07
CA GLY A 43 -2.58 0.82 -12.21
C GLY A 43 -1.96 0.28 -13.50
N PHE A 44 -2.32 0.88 -14.63
CA PHE A 44 -1.92 0.34 -15.94
C PHE A 44 -0.62 0.94 -16.48
N ASN A 45 -0.15 2.05 -15.92
CA ASN A 45 0.91 2.87 -16.50
C ASN A 45 2.15 3.01 -15.60
N TYR A 46 2.38 2.02 -14.73
CA TYR A 46 3.63 1.94 -13.97
C TYR A 46 4.77 1.41 -14.85
N ALA A 47 5.93 2.04 -14.71
CA ALA A 47 7.19 1.59 -15.30
C ALA A 47 8.20 1.24 -14.19
N ALA A 48 9.18 0.39 -14.48
CA ALA A 48 10.20 -0.01 -13.49
C ALA A 48 10.98 1.20 -12.93
N CYS A 49 11.17 2.26 -13.72
CA CYS A 49 11.82 3.49 -13.28
C CYS A 49 11.00 4.31 -12.27
N ASP A 50 9.69 4.07 -12.14
CA ASP A 50 8.85 4.80 -11.20
C ASP A 50 9.17 4.46 -9.74
N PHE A 51 9.58 3.22 -9.47
CA PHE A 51 9.98 2.79 -8.14
C PHE A 51 11.38 3.28 -7.74
N ASN A 52 12.27 3.44 -8.72
CA ASN A 52 13.63 3.93 -8.48
C ASN A 52 13.68 5.44 -8.19
N ASP A 53 12.56 6.14 -8.34
CA ASP A 53 12.45 7.56 -8.03
C ASP A 53 12.29 7.77 -6.51
N PRO A 54 13.01 8.72 -5.90
CA PRO A 54 12.82 9.06 -4.49
C PRO A 54 11.38 9.43 -4.13
N ASN A 55 10.61 9.93 -5.09
CA ASN A 55 9.20 10.33 -4.95
C ASN A 55 8.23 9.26 -5.48
N TYR A 56 8.60 7.98 -5.43
CA TYR A 56 7.75 6.87 -5.92
C TYR A 56 6.34 6.88 -5.33
N ILE A 57 6.15 7.39 -4.10
CA ILE A 57 4.84 7.51 -3.45
C ILE A 57 3.93 8.46 -4.24
N VAL A 58 4.44 9.63 -4.64
CA VAL A 58 3.68 10.62 -5.44
C VAL A 58 3.30 10.02 -6.79
N LYS A 59 4.21 9.28 -7.41
CA LYS A 59 3.92 8.56 -8.66
C LYS A 59 2.88 7.44 -8.46
N GLY A 60 2.94 6.75 -7.32
CA GLY A 60 1.95 5.77 -6.88
C GLY A 60 0.53 6.36 -6.92
N TYR A 61 0.32 7.46 -6.20
CA TYR A 61 -0.98 8.16 -6.16
C TYR A 61 -1.39 8.80 -7.49
N ASN A 62 -0.45 9.29 -8.31
CA ASN A 62 -0.76 9.96 -9.58
C ASN A 62 -1.11 8.98 -10.72
N LYS A 63 -0.48 7.81 -10.75
CA LYS A 63 -0.59 6.86 -11.88
C LYS A 63 -1.53 5.68 -11.61
N GLY A 64 -2.00 5.53 -10.39
CA GLY A 64 -2.84 4.40 -10.03
C GLY A 64 -3.60 4.63 -8.74
N VAL A 65 -4.19 3.54 -8.27
CA VAL A 65 -5.13 3.52 -7.16
C VAL A 65 -4.44 2.89 -5.96
N PRO A 66 -4.52 3.52 -4.76
CA PRO A 66 -3.95 2.94 -3.56
C PRO A 66 -4.73 1.71 -3.10
N MET A 67 -4.16 1.01 -2.13
CA MET A 67 -4.72 -0.22 -1.57
C MET A 67 -6.21 -0.05 -1.23
N ARG A 68 -7.02 -1.02 -1.70
CA ARG A 68 -8.49 -1.09 -1.50
C ARG A 68 -9.34 -0.09 -2.30
N GLY A 69 -8.75 0.71 -3.18
CA GLY A 69 -9.52 1.40 -4.21
C GLY A 69 -9.79 0.50 -5.43
N ASP A 70 -10.81 0.86 -6.20
CA ASP A 70 -11.18 0.18 -7.43
C ASP A 70 -10.39 0.73 -8.62
N ILE A 71 -9.77 -0.17 -9.39
CA ILE A 71 -9.08 0.19 -10.62
C ILE A 71 -10.13 0.29 -11.73
N SER A 72 -10.58 1.50 -12.03
CA SER A 72 -11.55 1.80 -13.07
C SER A 72 -10.87 2.11 -14.42
N ASN A 73 -11.60 1.99 -15.52
CA ASN A 73 -11.13 2.29 -16.89
C ASN A 73 -9.99 1.38 -17.37
N ASP A 74 -10.18 0.07 -17.20
CA ASP A 74 -9.23 -0.94 -17.69
C ASP A 74 -9.10 -0.88 -19.23
N PRO A 75 -7.90 -0.62 -19.79
CA PRO A 75 -7.68 -0.73 -21.22
C PRO A 75 -7.89 -2.18 -21.64
N GLU A 76 -8.69 -2.39 -22.69
CA GLU A 76 -9.05 -3.73 -23.16
C GLU A 76 -7.80 -4.61 -23.37
N GLY A 77 -7.73 -5.73 -22.64
CA GLY A 77 -6.63 -6.70 -22.73
C GLY A 77 -5.34 -6.34 -21.98
N LYS A 78 -5.31 -5.28 -21.15
CA LYS A 78 -4.10 -4.90 -20.40
C LYS A 78 -4.16 -5.34 -18.94
N ALA A 79 -3.16 -6.11 -18.50
CA ALA A 79 -3.04 -6.46 -17.09
C ALA A 79 -2.60 -5.25 -16.24
N PRO A 80 -3.14 -5.08 -15.02
CA PRO A 80 -2.65 -4.07 -14.09
C PRO A 80 -1.22 -4.39 -13.65
N THR A 81 -0.43 -3.34 -13.48
CA THR A 81 0.88 -3.41 -12.84
C THR A 81 0.75 -2.92 -11.40
N PHE A 82 1.51 -3.52 -10.49
CA PHE A 82 1.51 -3.14 -9.07
C PHE A 82 2.82 -2.51 -8.67
N LEU A 83 2.73 -1.40 -7.93
CA LEU A 83 3.85 -0.80 -7.22
C LEU A 83 3.68 -1.13 -5.75
N ILE A 84 4.61 -1.91 -5.19
CA ILE A 84 4.55 -2.38 -3.81
C ILE A 84 5.82 -1.95 -3.09
N SER A 85 5.66 -1.28 -1.95
CA SER A 85 6.75 -0.95 -1.04
C SER A 85 6.44 -1.57 0.31
N ALA A 86 7.37 -2.34 0.85
CA ALA A 86 7.23 -2.97 2.15
C ALA A 86 8.51 -2.78 2.95
N LEU A 87 8.37 -2.30 4.19
CA LEU A 87 9.45 -2.16 5.14
C LEU A 87 9.24 -3.16 6.27
N LYS A 88 10.33 -3.84 6.65
CA LYS A 88 10.32 -4.75 7.80
C LYS A 88 10.00 -4.01 9.10
N ASP A 89 9.57 -4.77 10.09
CA ASP A 89 9.42 -4.25 11.44
C ASP A 89 10.79 -3.83 12.00
N PRO A 90 10.92 -2.60 12.56
CA PRO A 90 12.17 -2.14 13.17
C PRO A 90 12.62 -2.97 14.39
N THR A 91 11.70 -3.72 15.02
CA THR A 91 11.91 -4.42 16.30
C THR A 91 11.77 -5.95 16.22
N SER A 92 11.46 -6.50 15.04
CA SER A 92 11.16 -7.93 14.86
C SER A 92 11.90 -8.52 13.64
N GLY A 93 11.48 -9.70 13.19
CA GLY A 93 12.12 -10.47 12.11
C GLY A 93 12.22 -9.74 10.76
N ASN A 94 13.11 -10.24 9.90
CA ASN A 94 13.32 -9.69 8.56
C ASN A 94 12.14 -9.98 7.61
N LEU A 95 11.97 -9.11 6.61
CA LEU A 95 11.05 -9.33 5.50
C LEU A 95 11.68 -10.34 4.52
N ASP A 96 11.04 -11.51 4.37
CA ASP A 96 11.54 -12.59 3.52
C ASP A 96 11.14 -12.41 2.06
N ARG A 97 9.85 -12.17 1.79
CA ARG A 97 9.31 -11.99 0.43
C ARG A 97 7.98 -11.23 0.43
N ILE A 98 7.63 -10.68 -0.73
CA ILE A 98 6.30 -10.14 -1.03
C ILE A 98 5.59 -11.13 -1.95
N GLN A 99 4.37 -11.54 -1.59
CA GLN A 99 3.55 -12.43 -2.41
C GLN A 99 2.16 -11.81 -2.60
N VAL A 100 1.73 -11.74 -3.86
CA VAL A 100 0.38 -11.34 -4.24
C VAL A 100 -0.38 -12.59 -4.62
N VAL A 101 -1.39 -12.95 -3.83
CA VAL A 101 -2.19 -14.15 -4.05
C VAL A 101 -3.53 -13.74 -4.66
N LYS A 102 -3.84 -14.31 -5.83
CA LYS A 102 -5.16 -14.21 -6.45
C LYS A 102 -5.87 -15.55 -6.30
N GLY A 103 -7.05 -15.52 -5.66
CA GLY A 103 -7.99 -16.63 -5.61
C GLY A 103 -9.06 -16.51 -6.68
#